data_AF-A0A0D3D346-F1
#
_entry.id   AF-A0A0D3D346-F1
#
_cell.length_a   1.000
_cell.length_b   1.000
_cell.length_c   1.000
_cell.angle_alpha   90.00
_cell.angle_beta   90.00
_cell.angle_gamma   90.00
#
_symmetry.space_group_name_H-M   'P 1'
#
loop_
_entity.id
_entity.type
_entity.pdbx_description
1 polymer ?
#
loop_
_entity_poly.entity_id
_entity_poly.type
_entity_poly.pdbx_seq_one_letter_code
_entity_poly.pdbx_strand_id
1 'polypeptide(L)'
;MKALLKQQGLWAPLSGKKVEPEEKAYSTILLCLEDEIIIEVSGVDAAADLWSKLESLYMTKSLTKKLLWKQRLFALRMQEGTQLQVHLYSLNSILLELRNIDVKVEDEDATLILLVSLPNSYENFVQSFIGSKDTMSLEEVRSALHSRELRHKASGSGTDDQASGLFVGGGKNFGKGKKSKDKRSFSKGPKPTDICNYCKEKGH
;
A
#
# COMPACT_ATOMS: atom_id res chain seq x y z
N MET A 1 28.47 27.45 -28.93
CA MET A 1 28.49 28.67 -29.76
C MET A 1 28.11 28.42 -31.23
N LYS A 2 28.73 27.44 -31.93
CA LYS A 2 28.40 27.10 -33.34
C LYS A 2 26.92 26.75 -33.58
N ALA A 3 26.32 25.93 -32.72
CA ALA A 3 24.89 25.56 -32.81
C ALA A 3 23.96 26.79 -32.69
N LEU A 4 24.25 27.69 -31.75
CA LEU A 4 23.48 28.93 -31.56
C LEU A 4 23.50 29.82 -32.80
N LEU A 5 24.67 29.97 -33.42
CA LEU A 5 24.83 30.75 -34.66
C LEU A 5 24.07 30.13 -35.84
N LYS A 6 24.02 28.79 -35.93
CA LYS A 6 23.24 28.07 -36.94
C LYS A 6 21.74 28.23 -36.72
N GLN A 7 21.26 28.09 -35.48
CA GLN A 7 19.85 28.25 -35.12
C GLN A 7 19.34 29.66 -35.46
N GLN A 8 20.09 30.70 -35.10
CA GLN A 8 19.71 32.09 -35.33
C GLN A 8 19.90 32.56 -36.79
N GLY A 9 20.40 31.69 -37.67
CA GLY A 9 20.68 32.03 -39.07
C GLY A 9 21.89 32.97 -39.26
N LEU A 10 22.62 33.27 -38.18
CA LEU A 10 23.81 34.12 -38.17
C LEU A 10 25.08 33.40 -38.66
N TRP A 11 24.97 32.12 -39.01
CA TRP A 11 26.07 31.31 -39.56
C TRP A 11 26.36 31.58 -41.05
N ALA A 12 25.39 32.09 -41.80
CA ALA A 12 25.55 32.34 -43.24
C ALA A 12 26.59 33.43 -43.58
N PRO A 13 26.64 34.58 -42.85
CA PRO A 13 27.71 35.58 -43.03
C PRO A 13 29.11 35.07 -42.69
N LEU A 14 29.23 34.07 -41.81
CA LEU A 14 30.51 33.55 -41.32
C LEU A 14 31.09 32.43 -42.19
N SER A 15 30.23 31.65 -42.84
CA SER A 15 30.64 30.47 -43.63
C SER A 15 30.39 30.62 -45.13
N GLY A 16 29.68 31.66 -45.56
CA GLY A 16 29.25 31.85 -46.95
C GLY A 16 28.19 30.84 -47.43
N LYS A 17 27.75 29.91 -46.57
CA LYS A 17 26.76 28.88 -46.90
C LYS A 17 25.44 29.14 -46.19
N LYS A 18 24.33 28.94 -46.89
CA LYS A 18 22.98 28.99 -46.30
C LYS A 18 22.84 27.83 -45.30
N VAL A 19 22.28 28.12 -44.13
CA VAL A 19 22.00 27.07 -43.14
C VAL A 19 20.76 26.31 -43.59
N GLU A 20 20.95 25.03 -43.91
CA GLU A 20 19.86 24.11 -44.27
C GLU A 20 18.93 23.87 -43.07
N PRO A 21 17.63 23.60 -43.31
CA PRO A 21 16.66 23.38 -42.23
C PRO A 21 17.05 22.21 -41.31
N GLU A 22 17.74 21.20 -41.84
CA GLU A 22 18.26 20.08 -41.06
C GLU A 22 19.35 20.50 -40.07
N GLU A 23 20.29 21.35 -40.48
CA GLU A 23 21.33 21.86 -39.58
C GLU A 23 20.75 22.75 -38.47
N LYS A 24 19.66 23.46 -38.77
CA LYS A 24 18.89 24.21 -37.76
C LYS A 24 18.20 23.28 -36.77
N ALA A 25 17.58 22.20 -37.25
CA ALA A 25 16.96 21.19 -36.40
C ALA A 25 17.99 20.54 -35.47
N TYR A 26 19.12 20.08 -36.02
CA TYR A 26 20.24 19.53 -35.24
C TYR A 26 20.72 20.50 -34.16
N SER A 27 20.96 21.75 -34.55
CA SER A 27 21.46 22.77 -33.62
C SER A 27 20.43 23.13 -32.55
N THR A 28 19.14 23.11 -32.87
CA THR A 28 18.06 23.38 -31.92
C THR A 28 17.93 22.25 -30.91
N ILE A 29 17.95 21.00 -31.36
CA ILE A 29 17.93 19.83 -30.47
C ILE A 29 19.13 19.89 -29.52
N LEU A 30 20.34 20.11 -30.04
CA LEU A 30 21.57 20.16 -29.24
C LEU A 30 21.55 21.25 -28.16
N LEU A 31 20.94 22.41 -28.44
CA LEU A 31 20.82 23.51 -27.47
C LEU A 31 19.80 23.25 -26.37
N CYS A 32 18.89 22.28 -26.56
CA CYS A 32 17.91 21.86 -25.56
C CYS A 32 18.41 20.72 -24.67
N LEU A 33 19.61 20.21 -24.91
CA LEU A 33 20.19 19.11 -24.15
C LEU A 33 21.14 19.63 -23.05
N GLU A 34 21.17 18.93 -21.92
CA GLU A 34 22.18 19.15 -20.88
C GLU A 34 23.54 18.58 -21.30
N ASP A 35 24.63 19.14 -20.75
CA ASP A 35 26.01 18.78 -21.12
C ASP A 35 26.30 17.28 -21.00
N GLU A 36 25.74 16.60 -20.00
CA GLU A 36 25.86 15.14 -19.83
C GLU A 36 25.26 14.37 -21.02
N ILE A 37 24.12 14.84 -21.54
CA ILE A 37 23.41 14.22 -22.64
C ILE A 37 24.13 14.48 -23.96
N ILE A 38 24.71 15.68 -24.11
CA ILE A 38 25.52 16.06 -25.28
C ILE A 38 26.72 15.11 -25.44
N ILE A 39 27.34 14.70 -24.33
CA ILE A 39 28.44 13.72 -24.34
C ILE A 39 27.92 12.35 -24.82
N GLU A 40 26.77 11.87 -24.32
CA GLU A 40 26.19 10.58 -24.74
C GLU A 40 25.82 10.54 -26.23
N VAL A 41 25.36 11.66 -26.79
CA VAL A 41 25.00 11.76 -28.21
C VAL A 41 26.16 12.17 -29.12
N SER A 42 27.35 12.43 -28.56
CA SER A 42 28.54 12.78 -29.35
C SER A 42 28.82 11.72 -30.44
N GLY A 43 29.20 12.19 -31.63
CA GLY A 43 29.44 11.35 -32.81
C GLY A 43 28.26 11.18 -33.77
N VAL A 44 27.16 11.89 -33.55
CA VAL A 44 26.05 11.96 -34.52
C VAL A 44 25.99 13.35 -35.15
N ASP A 45 26.02 13.41 -36.48
CA ASP A 45 26.10 14.67 -37.24
C ASP A 45 24.79 15.02 -37.98
N ALA A 46 23.82 14.10 -38.01
CA ALA A 46 22.51 14.30 -38.63
C ALA A 46 21.40 14.48 -37.58
N ALA A 47 20.43 15.36 -37.85
CA ALA A 47 19.34 15.66 -36.92
C ALA A 47 18.44 14.45 -36.66
N ALA A 48 18.14 13.67 -37.72
CA ALA A 48 17.34 12.47 -37.63
C ALA A 48 18.02 11.39 -36.77
N ASP A 49 19.30 11.12 -37.03
CA ASP A 49 20.07 10.15 -36.27
C ASP A 49 20.23 10.57 -34.80
N LEU A 50 20.41 11.88 -34.54
CA LEU A 50 20.50 12.43 -33.19
C LEU A 50 19.19 12.17 -32.43
N TRP A 51 18.06 12.44 -33.07
CA TRP A 51 16.74 12.18 -32.51
C TRP A 51 16.51 10.68 -32.27
N SER A 52 16.83 9.81 -33.23
CA SER A 52 16.70 8.35 -33.06
C SER A 52 17.61 7.79 -31.97
N LYS A 53 18.83 8.33 -31.81
CA LYS A 53 19.74 7.94 -30.72
C LYS A 53 19.20 8.38 -29.36
N LEU A 54 18.68 9.60 -29.25
CA LEU A 54 18.01 10.08 -28.04
C LEU A 54 16.79 9.22 -27.71
N GLU A 55 15.93 8.95 -28.69
CA GLU A 55 14.78 8.08 -28.53
C GLU A 55 15.21 6.69 -28.05
N SER A 56 16.20 6.07 -28.68
CA SER A 56 16.71 4.77 -28.26
C SER A 56 17.24 4.77 -26.82
N LEU A 57 18.08 5.75 -26.46
CA LEU A 57 18.68 5.82 -25.13
C LEU A 57 17.62 6.10 -24.04
N TYR A 58 16.77 7.09 -24.26
CA TYR A 58 15.79 7.52 -23.26
C TYR A 58 14.56 6.63 -23.20
N MET A 59 14.08 6.06 -24.31
CA MET A 59 13.03 5.05 -24.29
C MET A 59 13.50 3.78 -23.59
N THR A 60 14.74 3.33 -23.84
CA THR A 60 15.29 2.16 -23.17
C THR A 60 15.47 2.42 -21.67
N LYS A 61 16.10 3.54 -21.28
CA LYS A 61 16.24 3.93 -19.86
C LYS A 61 14.87 4.07 -19.18
N SER A 62 13.87 4.65 -19.86
CA SER A 62 12.49 4.77 -19.36
C SER A 62 11.84 3.39 -19.18
N LEU A 63 11.97 2.50 -20.16
CA LEU A 63 11.45 1.14 -20.09
C LEU A 63 12.12 0.34 -18.95
N THR A 64 13.44 0.40 -18.83
CA THR A 64 14.17 -0.26 -17.73
C THR A 64 13.72 0.27 -16.37
N LYS A 65 13.62 1.59 -16.20
CA LYS A 65 13.12 2.21 -14.96
C LYS A 65 11.69 1.76 -14.66
N LYS A 66 10.80 1.79 -15.66
CA LYS A 66 9.42 1.32 -15.56
C LYS A 66 9.33 -0.13 -15.11
N LEU A 67 10.11 -1.04 -15.73
CA LEU A 67 10.12 -2.44 -15.32
C LEU A 67 10.66 -2.62 -13.90
N LEU A 68 11.73 -1.90 -13.53
CA LEU A 68 12.29 -1.97 -12.17
C LEU A 68 11.28 -1.54 -11.11
N TRP A 69 10.55 -0.45 -11.36
CA TRP A 69 9.52 0.02 -10.43
C TRP A 69 8.33 -0.94 -10.35
N LYS A 70 7.88 -1.48 -11.48
CA LYS A 70 6.86 -2.55 -11.49
C LYS A 70 7.33 -3.78 -10.72
N GLN A 71 8.58 -4.21 -10.92
CA GLN A 71 9.16 -5.32 -10.18
C GLN A 71 9.14 -5.06 -8.67
N ARG A 72 9.55 -3.86 -8.24
CA ARG A 72 9.51 -3.44 -6.82
C ARG A 72 8.08 -3.41 -6.28
N LEU A 73 7.11 -2.94 -7.08
CA LEU A 73 5.71 -2.88 -6.70
C LEU A 73 5.14 -4.28 -6.43
N PHE A 74 5.36 -5.24 -7.34
CA PHE A 74 4.87 -6.61 -7.18
C PHE A 74 5.66 -7.43 -6.14
N ALA A 75 6.91 -7.06 -5.90
CA ALA A 75 7.74 -7.66 -4.85
C ALA A 75 7.49 -7.03 -3.46
N LEU A 76 6.67 -5.98 -3.35
CA LEU A 76 6.40 -5.31 -2.09
C LEU A 76 5.68 -6.27 -1.14
N ARG A 77 6.31 -6.54 0.01
CA ARG A 77 5.77 -7.40 1.07
C ARG A 77 6.04 -6.77 2.42
N MET A 78 4.99 -6.66 3.23
CA MET A 78 5.09 -6.25 4.62
C MET A 78 5.55 -7.44 5.46
N GLN A 79 6.59 -7.24 6.28
CA GLN A 79 7.05 -8.27 7.23
C GLN A 79 6.19 -8.25 8.50
N GLU A 80 6.01 -9.42 9.12
CA GLU A 80 5.28 -9.56 10.38
C GLU A 80 5.89 -8.64 11.46
N GLY A 81 5.03 -7.90 12.18
CA GLY A 81 5.48 -6.93 13.20
C GLY A 81 5.98 -5.58 12.69
N THR A 82 6.06 -5.36 11.37
CA THR A 82 6.36 -4.03 10.81
C THR A 82 5.19 -3.07 11.08
N GLN A 83 5.47 -1.78 11.28
CA GLN A 83 4.40 -0.78 11.39
C GLN A 83 3.71 -0.61 10.04
N LEU A 84 2.37 -0.68 10.03
CA LEU A 84 1.56 -0.51 8.82
C LEU A 84 1.88 0.79 8.09
N GLN A 85 2.15 1.88 8.82
CA GLN A 85 2.50 3.19 8.24
C GLN A 85 3.74 3.15 7.37
N VAL A 86 4.78 2.42 7.78
CA VAL A 86 6.03 2.30 7.02
C VAL A 86 5.78 1.58 5.70
N HIS A 87 4.93 0.56 5.73
CA HIS A 87 4.53 -0.17 4.53
C HIS A 87 3.71 0.69 3.57
N LEU A 88 2.71 1.42 4.07
CA LEU A 88 1.90 2.34 3.26
C LEU A 88 2.74 3.46 2.64
N TYR A 89 3.71 3.99 3.37
CA TYR A 89 4.67 4.98 2.84
C TYR A 89 5.49 4.39 1.69
N SER A 90 6.00 3.16 1.85
CA SER A 90 6.77 2.47 0.82
C SER A 90 5.96 2.22 -0.45
N LEU A 91 4.70 1.79 -0.31
CA LEU A 91 3.78 1.65 -1.44
C LEU A 91 3.55 3.00 -2.15
N ASN A 92 3.26 4.06 -1.40
CA ASN A 92 3.04 5.41 -1.94
C ASN A 92 4.26 5.95 -2.69
N SER A 93 5.46 5.72 -2.16
CA SER A 93 6.70 6.11 -2.83
C SER A 93 6.84 5.43 -4.19
N ILE A 94 6.58 4.12 -4.28
CA ILE A 94 6.66 3.39 -5.56
C ILE A 94 5.58 3.87 -6.55
N LEU A 95 4.35 4.10 -6.07
CA LEU A 95 3.26 4.62 -6.91
C LEU A 95 3.59 6.03 -7.46
N LEU A 96 4.23 6.88 -6.66
CA LEU A 96 4.68 8.20 -7.10
C LEU A 96 5.77 8.09 -8.18
N GLU A 97 6.76 7.22 -7.98
CA GLU A 97 7.82 6.99 -8.98
C GLU A 97 7.27 6.44 -10.31
N LEU A 98 6.27 5.56 -10.26
CA LEU A 98 5.57 5.08 -11.46
C LEU A 98 4.81 6.21 -12.16
N ARG A 99 4.14 7.07 -11.39
CA ARG A 99 3.45 8.25 -11.93
C ARG A 99 4.41 9.24 -12.59
N ASN A 100 5.61 9.41 -12.04
CA ASN A 100 6.65 10.27 -12.61
C ASN A 100 7.16 9.79 -13.98
N ILE A 101 6.93 8.52 -14.33
CA ILE A 101 7.31 7.91 -15.62
C ILE A 101 6.04 7.68 -16.48
N ASP A 102 4.96 8.43 -16.21
CA ASP A 102 3.67 8.34 -16.91
C ASP A 102 3.02 6.94 -16.89
N VAL A 103 3.31 6.14 -15.85
CA VAL A 103 2.65 4.86 -15.62
C VAL A 103 1.54 5.04 -14.60
N LYS A 104 0.30 5.07 -15.09
CA LYS A 104 -0.88 5.06 -14.23
C LYS A 104 -1.11 3.64 -13.71
N VAL A 105 -1.19 3.50 -12.38
CA VAL A 105 -1.70 2.31 -11.72
C VAL A 105 -3.16 2.58 -11.39
N GLU A 106 -4.05 1.68 -11.77
CA GLU A 106 -5.48 1.81 -11.48
C GLU A 106 -5.73 1.64 -9.97
N ASP A 107 -6.78 2.27 -9.44
CA ASP A 107 -7.06 2.23 -7.99
C ASP A 107 -7.36 0.80 -7.52
N GLU A 108 -8.01 0.01 -8.39
CA GLU A 108 -8.28 -1.42 -8.18
C GLU A 108 -6.98 -2.22 -8.07
N ASP A 109 -6.04 -2.01 -8.99
CA ASP A 109 -4.72 -2.66 -8.97
C ASP A 109 -3.93 -2.27 -7.71
N ALA A 110 -3.89 -0.98 -7.39
CA ALA A 110 -3.20 -0.49 -6.20
C ALA A 110 -3.80 -1.08 -4.91
N THR A 111 -5.12 -1.24 -4.88
CA THR A 111 -5.84 -1.88 -3.78
C THR A 111 -5.49 -3.35 -3.66
N LEU A 112 -5.52 -4.10 -4.77
CA LEU A 112 -5.16 -5.51 -4.79
C LEU A 112 -3.71 -5.71 -4.35
N ILE A 113 -2.78 -4.90 -4.86
CA ILE A 113 -1.36 -4.93 -4.48
C ILE A 113 -1.21 -4.70 -2.98
N LEU A 114 -1.91 -3.70 -2.41
CA LEU A 114 -1.88 -3.47 -0.97
C LEU A 114 -2.36 -4.72 -0.21
N LEU A 115 -3.51 -5.29 -0.56
CA LEU A 115 -4.07 -6.46 0.13
C LEU A 115 -3.15 -7.69 0.07
N VAL A 116 -2.58 -7.98 -1.10
CA VAL A 116 -1.68 -9.14 -1.30
C VAL A 116 -0.29 -8.92 -0.67
N SER A 117 0.11 -7.66 -0.47
CA SER A 117 1.38 -7.32 0.17
C SER A 117 1.37 -7.44 1.70
N LEU A 118 0.20 -7.58 2.32
CA LEU A 118 0.06 -7.72 3.78
C LEU A 118 0.58 -9.10 4.25
N PRO A 119 1.02 -9.22 5.52
CA PRO A 119 1.49 -10.48 6.05
C PRO A 119 0.33 -11.39 6.45
N ASN A 120 0.61 -12.68 6.67
CA ASN A 120 -0.41 -13.71 6.90
C ASN A 120 -1.33 -13.41 8.10
N SER A 121 -0.89 -12.65 9.11
CA SER A 121 -1.77 -12.23 10.20
C SER A 121 -2.99 -11.43 9.74
N TYR A 122 -2.93 -10.81 8.56
CA TYR A 122 -4.03 -10.05 7.96
C TYR A 122 -4.95 -10.87 7.06
N GLU A 123 -4.70 -12.17 6.87
CA GLU A 123 -5.45 -13.03 5.95
C GLU A 123 -6.97 -12.97 6.16
N ASN A 124 -7.44 -13.11 7.41
CA ASN A 124 -8.87 -12.99 7.73
C ASN A 124 -9.48 -11.63 7.34
N PHE A 125 -8.69 -10.55 7.45
CA PHE A 125 -9.14 -9.23 7.01
C PHE A 125 -9.18 -9.14 5.50
N VAL A 126 -8.17 -9.66 4.80
CA VAL A 126 -8.13 -9.68 3.33
C VAL A 126 -9.34 -10.45 2.79
N GLN A 127 -9.62 -11.64 3.30
CA GLN A 127 -10.75 -12.45 2.88
C GLN A 127 -12.10 -11.78 3.16
N SER A 128 -12.27 -11.22 4.37
CA SER A 128 -13.49 -10.49 4.72
C SER A 128 -13.67 -9.25 3.85
N PHE A 129 -12.58 -8.55 3.50
CA PHE A 129 -12.66 -7.34 2.68
C PHE A 129 -13.05 -7.68 1.23
N ILE A 130 -12.37 -8.66 0.63
CA ILE A 130 -12.65 -9.15 -0.74
C ILE A 130 -14.08 -9.70 -0.85
N GLY A 131 -14.54 -10.48 0.13
CA GLY A 131 -15.87 -11.09 0.09
C GLY A 131 -17.03 -10.14 0.41
N SER A 132 -16.76 -8.90 0.85
CA SER A 132 -17.80 -7.97 1.32
C SER A 132 -18.14 -6.83 0.37
N LYS A 133 -17.34 -6.60 -0.67
CA LYS A 133 -17.43 -5.39 -1.51
C LYS A 133 -17.29 -5.68 -3.00
N ASP A 134 -18.21 -5.10 -3.78
CA ASP A 134 -18.17 -5.11 -5.25
C ASP A 134 -17.26 -4.00 -5.83
N THR A 135 -16.96 -2.96 -5.04
CA THR A 135 -16.04 -1.87 -5.43
C THR A 135 -14.90 -1.74 -4.44
N MET A 136 -13.67 -1.60 -4.97
CA MET A 136 -12.45 -1.59 -4.18
C MET A 136 -11.74 -0.24 -4.35
N SER A 137 -11.72 0.57 -3.29
CA SER A 137 -10.94 1.81 -3.26
C SER A 137 -9.79 1.74 -2.27
N LEU A 138 -8.64 2.29 -2.67
CA LEU A 138 -7.42 2.27 -1.88
C LEU A 138 -7.58 2.98 -0.53
N GLU A 139 -8.34 4.09 -0.50
CA GLU A 139 -8.61 4.86 0.72
C GLU A 139 -9.49 4.10 1.71
N GLU A 140 -10.45 3.31 1.22
CA GLU A 140 -11.30 2.48 2.07
C GLU A 140 -10.49 1.37 2.74
N VAL A 141 -9.57 0.74 1.99
CA VAL A 141 -8.69 -0.31 2.52
C VAL A 141 -7.76 0.27 3.57
N ARG A 142 -7.15 1.43 3.32
CA ARG A 142 -6.32 2.16 4.29
C ARG A 142 -7.10 2.44 5.58
N SER A 143 -8.30 2.98 5.45
CA SER A 143 -9.16 3.30 6.58
C SER A 143 -9.54 2.06 7.40
N ALA A 144 -9.88 0.96 6.71
CA ALA A 144 -10.22 -0.31 7.34
C ALA A 144 -9.00 -0.95 8.05
N LEU A 145 -7.81 -0.86 7.45
CA LEU A 145 -6.55 -1.33 8.05
C LEU A 145 -6.19 -0.53 9.31
N HIS A 146 -6.30 0.79 9.26
CA HIS A 146 -6.10 1.65 10.43
C HIS A 146 -7.08 1.32 11.56
N SER A 147 -8.36 1.13 11.24
CA SER A 147 -9.40 0.78 12.20
C SER A 147 -9.10 -0.57 12.87
N ARG A 148 -8.60 -1.55 12.11
CA ARG A 148 -8.13 -2.85 12.64
C ARG A 148 -6.93 -2.67 13.57
N GLU A 149 -5.94 -1.89 13.19
CA GLU A 149 -4.74 -1.65 14.01
C GLU A 149 -5.08 -0.97 15.35
N LEU A 150 -6.01 -0.01 15.33
CA LEU A 150 -6.56 0.61 16.54
C LEU A 150 -7.25 -0.40 17.47
N ARG A 151 -8.12 -1.28 16.91
CA ARG A 151 -8.77 -2.35 17.69
C ARG A 151 -7.77 -3.34 18.27
N HIS A 152 -6.73 -3.68 17.51
CA HIS A 152 -5.69 -4.62 17.96
C HIS A 152 -4.82 -4.01 19.07
N LYS A 153 -4.50 -2.71 18.99
CA LYS A 153 -3.81 -1.98 20.06
C LYS A 153 -4.67 -1.83 21.31
N ALA A 154 -5.98 -1.56 21.15
CA ALA A 154 -6.92 -1.46 22.26
C ALA A 154 -7.18 -2.80 22.96
N SER A 155 -7.07 -3.92 22.22
CA SER A 155 -7.22 -5.28 22.74
C SER A 155 -5.89 -5.91 23.19
N GLY A 156 -4.76 -5.23 22.95
CA GLY A 156 -3.40 -5.77 23.04
C GLY A 156 -2.47 -4.90 23.87
N SER A 157 -2.85 -4.63 25.12
CA SER A 157 -1.92 -4.47 26.24
C SER A 157 -2.26 -5.56 27.26
N GLY A 158 -1.83 -6.78 26.97
CA GLY A 158 -2.09 -7.95 27.79
C GLY A 158 -1.13 -9.07 27.47
N THR A 159 0.11 -8.96 27.95
CA THR A 159 0.67 -10.15 28.60
C THR A 159 -0.09 -10.28 29.92
N ASP A 160 -1.23 -10.92 29.85
CA ASP A 160 -1.73 -11.80 30.88
C ASP A 160 -2.95 -12.50 30.32
N ASP A 161 -2.85 -13.83 30.26
CA ASP A 161 -4.00 -14.71 30.34
C ASP A 161 -4.99 -14.12 31.34
N GLN A 162 -6.20 -13.79 30.90
CA GLN A 162 -7.45 -14.00 31.61
C GLN A 162 -8.59 -13.59 30.69
N ALA A 163 -9.36 -14.60 30.27
CA ALA A 163 -10.65 -14.44 29.62
C ALA A 163 -11.61 -13.70 30.56
N SER A 164 -11.70 -12.38 30.44
CA SER A 164 -12.71 -11.59 31.14
C SER A 164 -14.00 -11.57 30.32
N GLY A 165 -14.93 -12.45 30.69
CA GLY A 165 -16.30 -12.45 30.18
C GLY A 165 -17.03 -11.13 30.43
N LEU A 166 -17.83 -10.72 29.45
CA LEU A 166 -18.74 -9.58 29.51
C LEU A 166 -19.74 -9.74 30.66
N PHE A 167 -19.70 -8.87 31.67
CA PHE A 167 -20.79 -8.71 32.63
C PHE A 167 -21.56 -7.42 32.31
N VAL A 168 -22.84 -7.57 31.95
CA VAL A 168 -23.79 -6.48 31.78
C VAL A 168 -24.09 -5.89 33.16
N GLY A 169 -23.71 -4.63 33.35
CA GLY A 169 -23.91 -3.89 34.59
C GLY A 169 -25.38 -3.58 34.87
N GLY A 170 -25.83 -3.94 36.07
CA GLY A 170 -27.13 -3.55 36.61
C GLY A 170 -27.05 -3.25 38.11
N GLY A 171 -26.91 -1.96 38.45
CA GLY A 171 -27.62 -1.33 39.57
C GLY A 171 -27.18 -1.53 41.03
N LYS A 172 -26.59 -0.45 41.57
CA LYS A 172 -26.82 0.18 42.90
C LYS A 172 -26.28 -0.47 44.19
N ASN A 173 -25.32 0.26 44.78
CA ASN A 173 -25.00 0.54 46.19
C ASN A 173 -25.69 -0.30 47.28
N PHE A 174 -24.91 -0.82 48.25
CA PHE A 174 -24.93 -0.43 49.69
C PHE A 174 -23.96 -1.30 50.51
N GLY A 175 -23.09 -0.64 51.30
CA GLY A 175 -22.60 -1.07 52.63
C GLY A 175 -21.99 -2.46 52.86
N LYS A 176 -20.64 -2.53 52.86
CA LYS A 176 -19.84 -3.40 53.76
C LYS A 176 -20.26 -3.12 55.22
N GLY A 177 -20.42 -4.05 56.16
CA GLY A 177 -20.29 -5.50 56.17
C GLY A 177 -20.43 -5.98 57.62
N LYS A 178 -20.99 -7.18 57.85
CA LYS A 178 -20.83 -7.93 59.10
C LYS A 178 -20.86 -9.43 58.82
N LYS A 179 -19.93 -10.12 59.48
CA LYS A 179 -19.60 -11.55 59.37
C LYS A 179 -20.80 -12.44 59.74
N SER A 180 -21.02 -13.51 58.97
CA SER A 180 -21.47 -14.80 59.50
C SER A 180 -20.92 -15.94 58.64
N LYS A 181 -20.47 -16.99 59.31
CA LYS A 181 -20.01 -18.26 58.74
C LYS A 181 -21.24 -19.06 58.33
N ASP A 182 -21.35 -19.48 57.08
CA ASP A 182 -22.28 -20.56 56.72
C ASP A 182 -21.62 -21.60 55.80
N LYS A 183 -21.60 -22.82 56.33
CA LYS A 183 -21.17 -24.06 55.68
C LYS A 183 -22.17 -24.38 54.56
N ARG A 184 -21.73 -24.39 53.30
CA ARG A 184 -22.59 -24.84 52.19
C ARG A 184 -22.70 -26.36 52.18
N SER A 185 -23.88 -26.83 52.56
CA SER A 185 -24.37 -28.20 52.45
C SER A 185 -24.49 -28.64 50.99
N PHE A 186 -23.97 -29.84 50.70
CA PHE A 186 -24.23 -30.57 49.46
C PHE A 186 -25.75 -30.79 49.27
N SER A 187 -26.25 -30.58 48.04
CA SER A 187 -27.63 -30.83 47.66
C SER A 187 -27.99 -32.31 47.80
N LYS A 188 -29.00 -32.61 48.64
CA LYS A 188 -29.60 -33.94 48.73
C LYS A 188 -30.38 -34.22 47.45
N GLY A 189 -30.13 -35.37 46.83
CA GLY A 189 -30.87 -35.86 45.65
C GLY A 189 -32.35 -36.15 45.92
N PRO A 190 -33.12 -36.44 44.86
CA PRO A 190 -34.58 -36.65 44.93
C PRO A 190 -34.94 -37.76 45.90
N LYS A 191 -36.02 -37.57 46.67
CA LYS A 191 -36.49 -38.58 47.61
C LYS A 191 -37.47 -39.55 46.91
N PRO A 192 -37.57 -40.81 47.36
CA PRO A 192 -38.48 -41.81 46.78
C PRO A 192 -39.97 -41.43 46.73
N THR A 193 -40.37 -40.37 47.44
CA THR A 193 -41.74 -39.85 47.49
C THR A 193 -42.00 -38.74 46.47
N ASP A 194 -40.96 -38.19 45.87
CA ASP A 194 -41.07 -37.06 44.94
C ASP A 194 -41.58 -37.56 43.58
N ILE A 195 -42.60 -36.89 43.05
CA ILE A 195 -43.24 -37.22 41.77
C ILE A 195 -42.58 -36.37 40.69
N CYS A 196 -42.01 -37.01 39.67
CA CYS A 196 -41.40 -36.32 38.55
C CYS A 196 -42.47 -35.52 37.78
N ASN A 197 -42.22 -34.23 37.57
CA ASN A 197 -43.21 -33.36 36.93
C ASN A 197 -43.44 -33.67 35.45
N TYR A 198 -42.52 -34.39 34.80
CA TYR A 198 -42.57 -34.74 33.38
C TYR A 198 -43.30 -36.07 33.14
N CYS A 199 -42.98 -37.13 33.87
CA CYS A 199 -43.58 -38.46 33.67
C CYS A 199 -44.60 -38.88 34.76
N LYS A 200 -44.74 -38.09 35.84
CA LYS A 200 -45.67 -38.31 36.96
C LYS A 200 -45.44 -39.60 37.77
N GLU A 201 -44.29 -40.25 37.63
CA GLU A 201 -43.89 -41.39 38.46
C GLU A 201 -43.03 -40.96 39.66
N LYS A 202 -42.97 -41.79 40.71
CA LYS A 202 -42.20 -41.53 41.94
C LYS A 202 -40.82 -42.16 41.88
N GLY A 203 -39.82 -41.48 42.44
CA GLY A 203 -38.52 -42.08 42.77
C GLY A 203 -37.34 -41.80 41.84
N HIS A 204 -37.42 -40.78 40.99
CA HIS A 204 -36.30 -40.24 40.23
C HIS A 204 -36.41 -38.72 40.07
#